data_AF-A0A377AIZ5-F1
#
_entry.id   AF-A0A377AIZ5-F1
#
_cell.length_a   1.000
_cell.length_b   1.000
_cell.length_c   1.000
_cell.angle_alpha   90.00
_cell.angle_beta   90.00
_cell.angle_gamma   90.00
#
_symmetry.space_group_name_H-M   'P 1'
#
loop_
_entity.id
_entity.type
_entity.pdbx_description
1 polymer ?
#
loop_
_entity_poly.entity_id
_entity_poly.type
_entity_poly.pdbx_seq_one_letter_code
_entity_poly.pdbx_strand_id
1 'polypeptide(L)'
;MIQDAFVRQRARQLYWQGYPPAEISRLMGINPNTIYAWKKRDQWDETPPVQRVTQSIDARLIQLTEKQNKTGGDFKEIDLLTRQLKSCMMASRM
;
A
#
# COMPACT_ATOMS: atom_id res chain seq x y z
N MET A 1 4.20 16.97 -9.45
CA MET A 1 3.73 16.34 -10.70
C MET A 1 3.06 15.01 -10.37
N ILE A 2 2.12 14.51 -11.18
CA ILE A 2 1.41 13.23 -10.93
C ILE A 2 2.40 12.07 -10.70
N GLN A 3 3.56 12.11 -11.35
CA GLN A 3 4.65 11.15 -11.18
C GLN A 3 5.15 11.03 -9.72
N ASP A 4 5.23 12.14 -8.98
CA ASP A 4 5.80 12.16 -7.63
C ASP A 4 4.94 11.39 -6.61
N ALA A 5 3.61 11.40 -6.80
CA ALA A 5 2.68 10.73 -5.90
C ALA A 5 2.77 9.21 -6.01
N PHE A 6 2.81 8.67 -7.23
CA PHE A 6 2.98 7.24 -7.48
C PHE A 6 4.32 6.72 -6.99
N VAL A 7 5.39 7.49 -7.22
CA VAL A 7 6.74 7.16 -6.77
C VAL A 7 6.80 7.11 -5.24
N ARG A 8 6.25 8.12 -4.56
CA ARG A 8 6.19 8.15 -3.10
C ARG A 8 5.36 7.00 -2.52
N GLN A 9 4.22 6.67 -3.13
CA GLN A 9 3.39 5.53 -2.72
C GLN A 9 4.13 4.20 -2.87
N ARG A 10 4.85 4.01 -3.98
CA ARG A 10 5.63 2.79 -4.23
C ARG A 10 6.78 2.64 -3.22
N ALA A 11 7.48 3.74 -2.91
CA ALA A 11 8.52 3.74 -1.88
C ALA A 11 7.98 3.33 -0.51
N ARG A 12 6.81 3.87 -0.13
CA ARG A 12 6.13 3.50 1.13
C ARG A 12 5.73 2.02 1.18
N GLN A 13 5.24 1.46 0.08
CA GLN A 13 4.90 0.03 0.00
C GLN A 13 6.14 -0.86 0.18
N LEU A 14 7.25 -0.53 -0.47
CA LEU A 14 8.51 -1.27 -0.30
C LEU A 14 9.00 -1.19 1.15
N TYR A 15 8.86 -0.04 1.80
CA TYR A 15 9.19 0.08 3.22
C TYR A 15 8.38 -0.87 4.10
N TRP A 16 7.06 -0.95 3.89
CA TRP A 16 6.21 -1.87 4.63
C TRP A 16 6.39 -3.35 4.28
N GLN A 17 7.04 -3.66 3.16
CA GLN A 17 7.51 -5.01 2.82
C GLN A 17 8.82 -5.39 3.55
N GLY A 18 9.42 -4.47 4.31
CA GLY A 18 10.63 -4.71 5.10
C GLY A 18 11.92 -4.22 4.45
N TYR A 19 11.86 -3.56 3.28
CA TYR A 19 13.06 -3.00 2.66
C TYR A 19 13.54 -1.77 3.43
N PRO A 20 14.84 -1.66 3.77
CA PRO A 20 15.38 -0.47 4.40
C PRO A 20 15.41 0.70 3.40
N PRO A 21 15.30 1.97 3.85
CA PRO A 21 15.31 3.15 2.97
C PRO A 21 16.48 3.21 1.98
N ALA A 22 17.65 2.71 2.36
CA ALA A 22 18.83 2.62 1.48
C ALA A 22 18.63 1.65 0.30
N GLU A 23 17.97 0.51 0.54
CA GLU A 23 17.68 -0.47 -0.53
C GLU A 23 16.57 0.05 -1.43
N ILE A 24 15.55 0.71 -0.87
CA ILE A 24 14.48 1.37 -1.63
C ILE A 24 15.08 2.44 -2.56
N SER A 25 16.04 3.22 -2.06
CA SER A 25 16.77 4.22 -2.84
C SER A 25 17.43 3.60 -4.07
N ARG A 26 18.13 2.48 -3.87
CA ARG A 26 18.80 1.73 -4.94
C ARG A 26 17.81 1.15 -5.95
N LEU A 27 16.73 0.51 -5.47
CA LEU A 27 15.73 -0.14 -6.32
C LEU A 27 14.94 0.86 -7.18
N MET A 28 14.71 2.07 -6.67
CA MET A 28 13.87 3.07 -7.33
C MET A 28 14.67 4.18 -8.02
N GLY A 29 16.00 4.26 -7.81
CA GLY A 29 16.84 5.33 -8.33
C GLY A 29 16.53 6.71 -7.71
N ILE A 30 16.01 6.73 -6.47
CA ILE A 30 15.61 7.96 -5.76
C ILE A 30 16.70 8.31 -4.75
N ASN A 31 16.99 9.60 -4.58
CA ASN A 31 17.92 10.05 -3.54
C ASN A 31 17.48 9.53 -2.15
N PRO A 32 18.39 8.89 -1.38
CA PRO A 32 18.04 8.33 -0.07
C PRO A 32 17.49 9.39 0.89
N ASN A 33 17.99 10.63 0.85
CA ASN A 33 17.48 11.73 1.68
C ASN A 33 16.00 12.03 1.41
N THR A 34 15.56 11.90 0.16
CA THR A 34 14.16 12.06 -0.22
C THR A 34 13.29 10.98 0.41
N ILE A 35 13.74 9.72 0.43
CA ILE A 35 13.02 8.62 1.07
C ILE A 35 12.98 8.80 2.59
N TYR A 36 14.08 9.18 3.23
CA TYR A 36 14.09 9.51 4.67
C TYR A 36 13.16 10.68 5.00
N ALA A 37 13.13 11.72 4.16
CA ALA A 37 12.21 12.85 4.32
C ALA A 37 10.75 12.41 4.23
N TRP A 38 10.40 11.53 3.27
CA TRP A 38 9.04 10.98 3.17
C TRP A 38 8.67 10.10 4.36
N LYS A 39 9.56 9.20 4.76
CA LYS A 39 9.40 8.33 5.94
C LYS A 39 9.07 9.15 7.18
N LYS A 40 9.81 10.23 7.41
CA LYS A 40 9.61 11.14 8.55
C LYS A 40 8.31 11.93 8.41
N ARG A 41 8.05 12.53 7.24
CA ARG A 41 6.89 13.41 7.01
C ARG A 41 5.55 12.67 7.10
N ASP A 42 5.50 11.44 6.61
CA ASP A 42 4.29 10.61 6.61
C ASP A 42 4.27 9.58 7.76
N GLN A 43 5.24 9.65 8.67
CA GLN A 43 5.30 8.80 9.86
C GLN A 43 5.14 7.31 9.55
N TRP A 44 5.92 6.80 8.58
CA TRP A 44 5.72 5.42 8.10
C TRP A 44 5.88 4.36 9.19
N ASP A 45 6.68 4.65 10.22
CA ASP A 45 6.90 3.78 11.38
C ASP A 45 5.67 3.70 12.27
N GLU A 46 4.98 4.82 12.46
CA GLU A 46 3.84 4.97 13.35
C GLU A 46 2.55 4.44 12.72
N THR A 47 2.54 4.20 11.40
CA THR A 47 1.37 3.67 10.71
C THR A 47 1.00 2.30 11.28
N PRO A 48 -0.19 2.10 11.88
CA PRO A 48 -0.58 0.82 12.46
C PRO A 48 -0.68 -0.28 11.39
N PRO A 49 -0.34 -1.55 11.70
CA PRO A 49 -0.44 -2.66 10.75
C PRO A 49 -1.82 -2.78 10.10
N VAL A 50 -2.90 -2.60 10.87
CA VAL A 50 -4.27 -2.63 10.35
C VAL A 50 -4.51 -1.57 9.27
N GLN A 51 -3.92 -0.38 9.42
CA GLN A 51 -4.03 0.69 8.43
C GLN A 51 -3.24 0.36 7.17
N ARG A 52 -2.04 -0.24 7.30
CA ARG A 52 -1.21 -0.67 6.15
C ARG A 52 -1.92 -1.74 5.31
N VAL A 53 -2.49 -2.74 5.99
CA VAL A 53 -3.25 -3.82 5.36
C VAL A 53 -4.51 -3.27 4.69
N THR A 54 -5.27 -2.42 5.38
CA THR A 54 -6.49 -1.79 4.85
C THR A 54 -6.20 -0.98 3.58
N GLN A 55 -5.15 -0.14 3.58
CA GLN A 55 -4.75 0.63 2.39
C GLN A 55 -4.33 -0.26 1.21
N SER A 56 -3.67 -1.39 1.49
CA SER A 56 -3.24 -2.33 0.45
C SER A 56 -4.42 -3.08 -0.16
N ILE A 57 -5.39 -3.49 0.67
CA ILE A 57 -6.64 -4.11 0.22
C ILE A 57 -7.45 -3.13 -0.63
N ASP A 58 -7.61 -1.89 -0.18
CA ASP A 58 -8.35 -0.84 -0.89
C ASP A 58 -7.76 -0.58 -2.29
N ALA A 59 -6.44 -0.39 -2.37
CA ALA A 59 -5.76 -0.19 -3.65
C ALA A 59 -5.95 -1.37 -4.62
N ARG A 60 -5.96 -2.60 -4.12
CA ARG A 60 -6.19 -3.80 -4.94
C ARG A 60 -7.64 -3.91 -5.40
N LEU A 61 -8.59 -3.57 -4.53
CA LEU A 61 -10.01 -3.54 -4.88
C LEU A 61 -10.29 -2.54 -6.01
N ILE A 62 -9.71 -1.33 -5.95
CA ILE A 62 -9.85 -0.33 -7.03
C ILE A 62 -9.41 -0.93 -8.38
N GLN A 63 -8.20 -1.50 -8.44
CA GLN A 63 -7.68 -2.14 -9.66
C GLN A 63 -8.58 -3.25 -10.20
N LEU A 64 -9.09 -4.12 -9.30
CA LEU A 64 -9.97 -5.21 -9.69
C LEU A 64 -11.33 -4.69 -10.17
N THR A 65 -11.87 -3.64 -9.53
CA THR A 65 -13.15 -3.03 -9.93
C THR A 65 -13.05 -2.31 -11.28
N GLU A 66 -11.92 -1.70 -11.60
CA GLU A 66 -11.67 -1.01 -12.88
C GLU A 66 -11.36 -1.97 -14.04
N LYS A 67 -10.98 -3.22 -13.76
CA LYS A 67 -10.70 -4.23 -14.79
C LYS A 67 -11.90 -4.44 -15.71
N GLN A 68 -11.74 -4.24 -17.02
CA GLN A 68 -12.84 -4.34 -18.00
C GLN A 68 -13.34 -5.78 -18.17
N ASN A 69 -12.44 -6.74 -18.41
CA ASN A 69 -12.78 -8.16 -18.62
C ASN A 69 -12.52 -8.95 -17.34
N LYS A 70 -13.45 -8.89 -16.39
CA LYS A 70 -13.35 -9.65 -15.14
C LYS A 70 -13.62 -11.13 -15.39
N THR A 71 -12.81 -11.96 -14.74
CA THR A 71 -12.94 -13.42 -14.71
C THR A 71 -13.62 -13.85 -13.42
N GLY A 72 -14.07 -15.11 -13.34
CA GLY A 72 -14.59 -15.68 -12.09
C GLY A 72 -13.58 -15.61 -10.93
N GLY A 73 -12.28 -15.68 -11.24
CA GLY A 73 -11.21 -15.51 -10.25
C GLY A 73 -11.17 -14.10 -9.66
N ASP A 74 -11.37 -13.07 -10.49
CA ASP A 74 -11.37 -11.67 -10.03
C ASP A 74 -12.56 -11.40 -9.09
N PHE A 75 -13.75 -11.94 -9.40
CA PHE A 75 -14.91 -11.80 -8.52
C PHE A 75 -14.69 -12.49 -7.16
N LYS A 76 -14.02 -13.64 -7.16
CA LYS A 76 -13.65 -14.34 -5.92
C LYS A 76 -12.61 -13.54 -5.12
N GLU A 77 -11.62 -12.95 -5.78
CA GLU A 77 -10.63 -12.09 -5.12
C GLU A 77 -11.30 -10.86 -4.48
N ILE A 78 -12.22 -10.20 -5.19
CA ILE A 78 -13.00 -9.06 -4.66
C ILE A 78 -13.79 -9.48 -3.41
N ASP A 79 -14.49 -10.62 -3.44
CA ASP A 79 -15.25 -11.11 -2.28
C ASP A 79 -14.34 -11.36 -1.06
N LEU A 80 -13.22 -12.07 -1.26
CA LEU A 80 -12.26 -12.36 -0.21
C LEU A 80 -11.65 -11.09 0.39
N LEU A 81 -11.20 -10.16 -0.45
CA LEU A 81 -10.63 -8.88 -0.02
C LEU A 81 -11.66 -8.03 0.75
N THR A 82 -12.92 -8.02 0.31
CA THR A 82 -14.00 -7.29 0.99
C THR A 82 -14.30 -7.87 2.38
N ARG A 83 -14.27 -9.20 2.54
CA ARG A 83 -14.42 -9.86 3.85
C ARG A 83 -13.26 -9.52 4.78
N GLN A 84 -12.03 -9.54 4.26
CA GLN A 84 -10.85 -9.22 5.03
C GLN A 84 -10.85 -7.75 5.48
N LEU A 85 -11.29 -6.83 4.62
CA LEU A 85 -11.48 -5.42 4.99
C LEU A 85 -12.47 -5.26 6.15
N LYS A 86 -13.62 -5.95 6.10
CA LYS A 86 -14.60 -5.94 7.19
C LYS A 86 -13.97 -6.45 8.49
N SER A 87 -13.20 -7.53 8.44
CA SER A 87 -12.50 -8.08 9.61
C SER A 87 -11.49 -7.09 10.20
N CYS A 88 -10.67 -6.44 9.36
CA CYS A 88 -9.74 -5.41 9.79
C CYS A 88 -10.44 -4.22 10.47
N MET A 89 -11.58 -3.76 9.93
CA MET A 89 -12.35 -2.68 10.54
C MET A 89 -12.97 -3.05 11.88
N MET A 90 -13.39 -4.30 12.06
CA MET A 90 -13.91 -4.78 13.35
C MET A 90 -12.79 -4.91 14.38
N ALA A 91 -11.63 -5.43 13.99
CA ALA A 91 -10.45 -5.53 14.86
C ALA A 91 -9.91 -4.16 15.31
N SER A 92 -10.12 -3.11 14.51
CA SER A 92 -9.72 -1.74 14.87
C SER A 92 -10.69 -1.03 15.84
N ARG A 93 -11.87 -1.60 16.11
CA ARG A 93 -12.90 -1.04 16.99
C ARG A 93 -12.92 -1.66 18.40
N MET A 94 -12.11 -2.68 18.64
CA MET A 94 -11.90 -3.34 19.93
C MET A 94 -10.64 -2.80 20.59
#